data_AF-C0M096-F1
#
_entry.id   AF-C0M096-F1
#
_cell.length_a   1.000
_cell.length_b   1.000
_cell.length_c   1.000
_cell.angle_alpha   90.00
_cell.angle_beta   90.00
_cell.angle_gamma   90.00
#
_symmetry.space_group_name_H-M   'P 1'
#
loop_
_entity.id
_entity.type
_entity.pdbx_description
1 polymer ?
#
loop_
_entity_poly.entity_id
_entity_poly.type
_entity_poly.pdbx_seq_one_letter_code
_entity_poly.pdbx_strand_id
1 'polypeptide(L)'
;DHNGQSHETQAKSFFREIANAYGDKPNIIYEIYNEPEQVSWSKVIKPYAEAVIEQIRSVDSDNLIVVGTPTWSQDVEIAADDPVQSSNVAYAL
;
A
#
# COMPACT_ATOMS: atom_id res chain seq x y z
N ASP A 1 9.38 10.53 -2.87
CA ASP A 1 10.00 10.19 -4.17
C ASP A 1 9.14 9.10 -4.82
N HIS A 2 9.38 8.71 -6.07
CA HIS A 2 8.63 7.63 -6.73
C HIS A 2 9.26 6.25 -6.50
N ASN A 3 9.96 6.06 -5.36
CA ASN A 3 10.73 4.85 -5.06
C ASN A 3 10.40 4.35 -3.64
N GLY A 4 9.11 4.18 -3.33
CA GLY A 4 8.64 3.72 -2.01
C GLY A 4 9.30 2.42 -1.55
N GLN A 5 9.57 1.50 -2.49
CA GLN A 5 10.26 0.22 -2.22
C GLN A 5 11.64 0.38 -1.59
N SER A 6 12.33 1.50 -1.86
CA SER A 6 13.66 1.76 -1.30
C SER A 6 13.62 2.17 0.18
N HIS A 7 12.43 2.42 0.72
CA HIS A 7 12.20 2.90 2.07
C HIS A 7 11.22 2.02 2.86
N GLU A 8 11.13 0.71 2.52
CA GLU A 8 10.17 -0.21 3.13
C GLU A 8 10.19 -0.19 4.66
N THR A 9 11.37 -0.22 5.28
CA THR A 9 11.52 -0.18 6.74
C THR A 9 10.93 1.11 7.34
N GLN A 10 11.20 2.25 6.73
CA GLN A 10 10.69 3.55 7.16
C GLN A 10 9.18 3.64 6.97
N ALA A 11 8.67 3.16 5.83
CA ALA A 11 7.24 3.10 5.55
C ALA A 11 6.50 2.24 6.59
N LYS A 12 7.01 1.03 6.88
CA LYS A 12 6.45 0.15 7.92
C LYS A 12 6.45 0.82 9.29
N SER A 13 7.51 1.53 9.65
CA SER A 13 7.58 2.27 10.91
C SER A 13 6.55 3.39 10.98
N PHE A 14 6.49 4.22 9.92
CA PHE A 14 5.56 5.34 9.82
C PHE A 14 4.11 4.87 9.89
N PHE A 15 3.72 3.92 9.04
CA PHE A 15 2.34 3.45 9.00
C PHE A 15 1.92 2.72 10.27
N ARG A 16 2.84 2.02 10.95
CA ARG A 16 2.55 1.47 12.28
C ARG A 16 2.30 2.57 13.31
N GLU A 17 3.06 3.65 13.29
CA GLU A 17 2.84 4.79 14.19
C GLU A 17 1.46 5.43 13.94
N ILE A 18 1.11 5.66 12.67
CA ILE A 18 -0.21 6.19 12.29
C ILE A 18 -1.34 5.25 12.70
N ALA A 19 -1.19 3.93 12.46
CA ALA A 19 -2.20 2.94 12.84
C ALA A 19 -2.39 2.87 14.37
N ASN A 20 -1.31 2.99 15.16
CA ASN A 20 -1.43 3.06 16.63
C ASN A 20 -2.14 4.33 17.10
N ALA A 21 -1.90 5.46 16.44
CA ALA A 21 -2.48 6.74 16.84
C ALA A 21 -3.93 6.93 16.38
N TYR A 22 -4.28 6.40 15.20
CA TYR A 22 -5.51 6.74 14.51
C TYR A 22 -6.23 5.56 13.84
N GLY A 23 -5.72 4.34 13.95
CA GLY A 23 -6.32 3.18 13.27
C GLY A 23 -7.74 2.82 13.75
N ASP A 24 -8.15 3.32 14.92
CA ASP A 24 -9.53 3.21 15.41
C ASP A 24 -10.48 4.25 14.80
N LYS A 25 -9.98 5.17 13.95
CA LYS A 25 -10.78 6.22 13.33
C LYS A 25 -11.24 5.76 11.94
N PRO A 26 -12.55 5.71 11.66
CA PRO A 26 -13.09 5.24 10.39
C PRO A 26 -12.79 6.19 9.21
N ASN A 27 -12.20 7.35 9.46
CA ASN A 27 -11.87 8.36 8.46
C ASN A 27 -10.43 8.22 7.95
N ILE A 28 -9.62 7.31 8.49
CA ILE A 28 -8.27 7.08 8.01
C ILE A 28 -8.30 6.21 6.75
N ILE A 29 -7.55 6.67 5.75
CA ILE A 29 -7.26 5.96 4.52
C ILE A 29 -5.75 5.97 4.35
N TYR A 30 -5.15 4.81 4.17
CA TYR A 30 -3.70 4.68 3.99
C TYR A 30 -3.36 4.58 2.51
N GLU A 31 -2.70 5.59 1.96
CA GLU A 31 -2.12 5.49 0.63
C GLU A 31 -0.62 5.14 0.76
N ILE A 32 -0.27 3.89 0.46
CA ILE A 32 1.03 3.33 0.87
C ILE A 32 2.13 3.49 -0.19
N TYR A 33 1.74 3.82 -1.42
CA TYR A 33 2.64 4.13 -2.54
C TYR A 33 1.87 4.95 -3.58
N ASN A 34 2.03 6.28 -3.57
CA ASN A 34 1.26 7.22 -4.42
C ASN A 34 1.38 6.91 -5.92
N GLU A 35 2.59 6.97 -6.47
CA GLU A 35 2.83 6.85 -7.92
C GLU A 35 4.13 6.07 -8.18
N PRO A 36 4.07 4.73 -8.18
CA PRO A 36 5.16 3.90 -8.69
C PRO A 36 5.47 4.28 -10.15
N GLU A 37 6.76 4.40 -10.51
CA GLU A 37 7.14 4.59 -11.93
C GLU A 37 6.92 3.28 -12.73
N GLN A 38 7.76 3.03 -13.73
CA GLN A 38 7.72 1.83 -14.56
C GLN A 38 8.42 0.64 -13.87
N VAL A 39 7.98 0.32 -12.65
CA VAL A 39 8.49 -0.82 -11.87
C VAL A 39 7.52 -1.99 -11.90
N SER A 40 8.06 -3.20 -11.77
CA SER A 40 7.26 -4.43 -11.89
C SER A 40 6.25 -4.57 -10.75
N TRP A 41 4.98 -4.80 -11.10
CA TRP A 41 3.93 -5.13 -10.14
C TRP A 41 4.31 -6.34 -9.27
N SER A 42 4.53 -7.50 -9.88
CA SER A 42 4.75 -8.77 -9.18
C SER A 42 6.08 -8.87 -8.43
N LYS A 43 7.10 -8.11 -8.85
CA LYS A 43 8.45 -8.17 -8.23
C LYS A 43 8.75 -7.03 -7.27
N VAL A 44 8.05 -5.90 -7.38
CA VAL A 44 8.36 -4.69 -6.62
C VAL A 44 7.14 -4.17 -5.88
N ILE A 45 6.10 -3.75 -6.59
CA ILE A 45 4.97 -3.03 -5.97
C ILE A 45 4.17 -3.94 -5.05
N LYS A 46 3.74 -5.11 -5.53
CA LYS A 46 2.91 -6.04 -4.75
C LYS A 46 3.65 -6.58 -3.51
N PRO A 47 4.91 -7.06 -3.59
CA PRO A 47 5.64 -7.48 -2.39
C PRO A 47 5.83 -6.36 -1.36
N TYR A 48 6.14 -5.14 -1.80
CA TYR A 48 6.22 -3.98 -0.90
C TYR A 48 4.85 -3.68 -0.25
N ALA A 49 3.78 -3.65 -1.05
CA ALA A 49 2.43 -3.38 -0.57
C ALA A 49 2.00 -4.42 0.48
N GLU A 50 2.21 -5.71 0.22
CA GLU A 50 1.92 -6.79 1.16
C GLU A 50 2.69 -6.63 2.47
N ALA A 51 3.98 -6.29 2.42
CA ALA A 51 4.81 -6.09 3.61
C ALA A 51 4.38 -4.88 4.46
N VAL A 52 3.92 -3.80 3.83
CA VAL A 52 3.40 -2.60 4.54
C VAL A 52 1.98 -2.85 5.06
N ILE A 53 1.13 -3.49 4.28
CA ILE A 53 -0.24 -3.86 4.67
C ILE A 53 -0.23 -4.79 5.86
N GLU A 54 0.62 -5.83 5.87
CA GLU A 54 0.76 -6.73 7.03
C GLU A 54 1.06 -5.94 8.31
N GLN A 55 1.94 -4.93 8.20
CA GLN A 55 2.29 -4.11 9.35
C GLN A 55 1.13 -3.22 9.82
N ILE A 56 0.38 -2.61 8.90
CA ILE A 56 -0.84 -1.85 9.25
C ILE A 56 -1.86 -2.79 9.90
N ARG A 57 -2.15 -3.93 9.28
CA ARG A 57 -3.13 -4.93 9.75
C ARG A 57 -2.79 -5.57 11.09
N SER A 58 -1.53 -5.51 11.53
CA SER A 58 -1.15 -5.91 12.88
C SER A 58 -1.71 -5.00 13.99
N VAL A 59 -2.19 -3.80 13.64
CA VAL A 59 -2.74 -2.79 14.55
C VAL A 59 -4.17 -2.39 14.16
N ASP A 60 -4.42 -2.18 12.87
CA ASP A 60 -5.69 -1.71 12.29
C ASP A 60 -6.21 -2.72 11.26
N SER A 61 -7.22 -3.49 11.63
CA SER A 61 -7.66 -4.65 10.86
C SER A 61 -8.50 -4.33 9.62
N ASP A 62 -9.10 -3.14 9.53
CA ASP A 62 -10.24 -2.94 8.63
C ASP A 62 -10.29 -1.59 7.90
N ASN A 63 -9.50 -0.56 8.25
CA ASN A 63 -9.52 0.69 7.47
C ASN A 63 -9.03 0.51 6.02
N LEU A 64 -9.46 1.39 5.12
CA LEU A 64 -9.15 1.30 3.69
C LEU A 64 -7.66 1.55 3.43
N ILE A 65 -7.05 0.68 2.62
CA ILE A 65 -5.69 0.86 2.12
C ILE A 65 -5.73 1.02 0.59
N VAL A 66 -5.09 2.06 0.08
CA VAL A 66 -4.94 2.37 -1.35
C VAL A 66 -3.52 2.04 -1.79
N VAL A 67 -3.40 1.22 -2.83
CA VAL A 67 -2.13 0.79 -3.41
C VAL A 67 -1.97 1.39 -4.80
N GLY A 68 -0.88 2.13 -5.03
CA GLY A 68 -0.54 2.61 -6.37
C GLY A 68 -0.18 1.49 -7.34
N THR A 69 -0.31 1.77 -8.63
CA THR A 69 -0.07 0.81 -9.71
C THR A 69 1.09 1.28 -10.60
N PRO A 70 1.66 0.43 -11.48
CA PRO A 70 2.74 0.86 -12.35
C PRO A 70 2.38 2.08 -13.22
N THR A 71 3.41 2.75 -13.73
CA THR A 71 3.27 3.86 -14.69
C THR A 71 2.53 5.05 -14.10
N TRP A 72 2.99 5.51 -12.93
CA TRP A 72 2.38 6.60 -12.15
C TRP A 72 0.90 6.33 -11.86
N SER A 73 0.64 5.12 -11.37
CA SER A 73 -0.69 4.64 -11.02
C SER A 73 -1.67 4.51 -12.20
N GLN A 74 -1.21 4.31 -13.44
CA GLN A 74 -2.10 4.22 -14.61
C GLN A 74 -2.47 2.79 -15.02
N ASP A 75 -1.67 1.79 -14.62
CA ASP A 75 -1.81 0.40 -15.07
C ASP A 75 -2.65 -0.44 -14.07
N VAL A 76 -3.88 -0.01 -13.77
CA VAL A 76 -4.75 -0.66 -12.77
C VAL A 76 -5.11 -2.10 -13.12
N GLU A 77 -5.19 -2.41 -14.42
CA GLU A 77 -5.52 -3.74 -14.93
C GLU A 77 -4.50 -4.80 -14.48
N ILE A 78 -3.23 -4.43 -14.32
CA ILE A 78 -2.18 -5.34 -13.84
C ILE A 78 -2.46 -5.76 -12.39
N ALA A 79 -2.93 -4.82 -11.56
CA ALA A 79 -3.31 -5.11 -10.19
C ALA A 79 -4.64 -5.88 -10.09
N ALA A 80 -5.57 -5.65 -11.02
CA ALA A 80 -6.82 -6.40 -11.11
C ALA A 80 -6.58 -7.87 -11.48
N ASP A 81 -5.61 -8.15 -12.34
CA ASP A 81 -5.23 -9.51 -12.77
C ASP A 81 -4.49 -10.31 -11.67
N ASP A 82 -3.68 -9.65 -10.84
CA ASP A 82 -2.94 -10.27 -9.73
C ASP A 82 -3.07 -9.46 -8.42
N PRO A 83 -4.25 -9.46 -7.78
CA PRO A 83 -4.53 -8.57 -6.66
C PRO A 83 -3.71 -8.90 -5.41
N VAL A 84 -3.49 -7.87 -4.58
CA VAL A 84 -2.98 -8.01 -3.21
C VAL A 84 -3.95 -8.85 -2.39
N GLN A 85 -3.42 -9.83 -1.66
CA GLN A 85 -4.24 -10.76 -0.87
C GLN A 85 -4.50 -10.22 0.55
N SER A 86 -5.28 -9.13 0.65
CA SER A 86 -5.72 -8.55 1.92
C SER A 86 -7.13 -7.96 1.81
N SER A 87 -7.79 -7.76 2.94
CA SER A 87 -9.12 -7.16 3.01
C SER A 87 -9.07 -5.63 2.87
N ASN A 88 -10.16 -5.07 2.33
CA ASN A 88 -10.39 -3.63 2.20
C ASN A 88 -9.21 -2.87 1.55
N VAL A 89 -8.78 -3.38 0.39
CA VAL A 89 -7.76 -2.76 -0.46
C VAL A 89 -8.41 -2.19 -1.71
N ALA A 90 -8.03 -0.96 -2.06
CA ALA A 90 -8.32 -0.32 -3.34
C ALA A 90 -7.03 -0.03 -4.10
N TYR A 91 -7.15 0.22 -5.41
CA TYR A 91 -6.02 0.55 -6.29
C TYR A 91 -6.19 1.95 -6.86
N ALA A 92 -5.10 2.71 -6.93
CA ALA A 92 -5.09 4.03 -7.58
C ALA A 92 -5.10 3.90 -9.12
N LEU A 93 -5.65 4.93 -9.77
CA LEU A 93 -5.76 5.14 -11.23
C LEU A 93 -5.36 6.58 -11.58
#